data_AF-A0A6P6U0B4-F1
#
_entry.id   AF-A0A6P6U0B4-F1
#
_cell.length_a   1.000
_cell.length_b   1.000
_cell.length_c   1.000
_cell.angle_alpha   90.00
_cell.angle_beta   90.00
_cell.angle_gamma   90.00
#
_symmetry.space_group_name_H-M   'P 1'
#
loop_
_entity.id
_entity.type
_entity.pdbx_description
1 polymer ?
#
loop_
_entity_poly.entity_id
_entity_poly.type
_entity_poly.pdbx_seq_one_letter_code
_entity_poly.pdbx_strand_id
1 'polypeptide(L)'
;MVDMMADFQLAVMVYEKKEEEFVFNDISERPIPSLLRGFSAPVWLHTDLSDSDLFFLLAHDSDEFNHWEAGQILARKLMLSLVGDFLENKPLVLNPQFVQGLRSILCDSSLDKEFISKAITLPGEGEIMDMMEVADPDAVHAVRNFIRMELASALKEEFLNTVNHNHSSELYEFNHPRMGRHALKNIALAYLGSLEDPEVSELALNEYRLATNITEQFAAFVAIEQKPGEIRDQVLPGFYKKGQHDFLVVNKWFALQAASDIPGNAANVNKLLEHPAFDLRNSNKVYID
;
A
#
# COMPACT_ATOMS: atom_id res chain seq x y z
N MET A 1 -8.63 -2.80 -37.04
CA MET A 1 -8.72 -2.00 -35.80
C MET A 1 -7.28 -1.78 -35.40
N VAL A 2 -6.81 -0.55 -35.60
CA VAL A 2 -5.37 -0.24 -35.65
C VAL A 2 -4.79 -0.37 -34.25
N ASP A 3 -3.80 -1.26 -34.14
CA ASP A 3 -2.92 -1.43 -33.01
C ASP A 3 -2.08 -0.15 -32.90
N MET A 4 -2.45 0.77 -32.00
CA MET A 4 -1.56 1.88 -31.60
C MET A 4 -0.55 1.31 -30.62
N MET A 5 0.42 0.55 -31.12
CA MET A 5 1.66 0.36 -30.38
C MET A 5 2.33 1.73 -30.35
N ALA A 6 2.40 2.36 -29.17
CA ALA A 6 3.26 3.50 -28.97
C ALA A 6 4.71 3.07 -29.28
N ASP A 7 5.36 3.73 -30.24
CA ASP A 7 6.77 3.49 -30.55
C ASP A 7 7.62 3.96 -29.35
N PHE A 8 7.97 3.05 -28.46
CA PHE A 8 8.86 3.34 -27.33
C PHE A 8 10.32 3.35 -27.81
N GLN A 9 11.01 4.48 -27.67
CA GLN A 9 12.47 4.56 -27.86
C GLN A 9 13.17 4.54 -26.50
N LEU A 10 14.00 3.52 -26.26
CA LEU A 10 14.83 3.43 -25.06
C LEU A 10 16.24 3.96 -25.35
N ALA A 11 16.69 4.91 -24.54
CA ALA A 11 18.05 5.45 -24.60
C ALA A 11 18.68 5.46 -23.20
N VAL A 12 19.98 5.19 -23.13
CA VAL A 12 20.78 5.33 -21.90
C VAL A 12 21.62 6.59 -22.04
N MET A 13 21.38 7.57 -21.17
CA MET A 13 22.12 8.81 -21.10
C MET A 13 23.09 8.74 -19.92
N VAL A 14 24.37 9.03 -20.15
CA VAL A 14 25.41 9.05 -19.12
C VAL A 14 25.73 10.51 -18.82
N TYR A 15 25.54 10.92 -17.56
CA TYR A 15 25.89 12.26 -17.08
C TYR A 15 27.31 12.25 -16.51
N GLU A 16 28.22 13.01 -17.12
CA GLU A 16 29.62 13.14 -16.66
C GLU A 16 29.95 14.53 -16.11
N LYS A 17 29.16 15.53 -16.50
CA LYS A 17 29.30 16.94 -16.09
C LYS A 17 28.18 17.37 -15.17
N LYS A 18 28.37 18.52 -14.54
CA LYS A 18 27.35 19.17 -13.70
C LYS A 18 26.07 19.52 -14.47
N GLU A 19 26.21 19.85 -15.74
CA GLU A 19 25.11 20.22 -16.63
C GLU A 19 25.40 19.64 -18.02
N GLU A 20 24.41 18.94 -18.57
CA GLU A 20 24.46 18.34 -19.91
C GLU A 20 23.09 18.47 -20.59
N GLU A 21 23.12 18.62 -21.91
CA GLU A 21 21.92 18.73 -22.75
C GLU A 21 21.94 17.59 -23.76
N PHE A 22 20.83 16.85 -23.83
CA PHE A 22 20.60 15.78 -24.80
C PHE A 22 19.47 16.20 -25.74
N VAL A 23 19.76 16.26 -27.04
CA VAL A 23 18.80 16.70 -28.07
C VAL A 23 18.34 15.50 -28.89
N PHE A 24 17.03 15.24 -28.86
CA PHE A 24 16.37 14.24 -29.69
C PHE A 24 15.66 14.94 -30.85
N ASN A 25 15.91 14.48 -32.07
CA ASN A 25 15.30 15.04 -33.28
C ASN A 25 14.12 14.16 -33.74
N ASP A 26 13.35 14.67 -34.71
CA ASP A 26 12.24 13.94 -35.35
C ASP A 26 11.09 13.55 -34.41
N ILE A 27 10.82 14.39 -33.40
CA ILE A 27 9.71 14.25 -32.46
C ILE A 27 8.50 15.05 -32.95
N SER A 28 7.41 14.36 -33.34
CA SER A 28 6.25 14.97 -34.00
C SER A 28 5.27 15.67 -33.05
N GLU A 29 5.29 15.33 -31.77
CA GLU A 29 4.40 15.87 -30.73
C GLU A 29 5.15 15.98 -29.39
N ARG A 30 4.62 16.73 -28.43
CA ARG A 30 5.28 16.90 -27.13
C ARG A 30 5.39 15.53 -26.43
N PRO A 31 6.59 15.00 -26.16
CA PRO A 31 6.74 13.70 -25.53
C PRO A 31 6.48 13.81 -24.02
N ILE A 32 6.03 12.71 -23.42
CA ILE A 32 5.98 12.53 -21.97
C ILE A 32 7.13 11.59 -21.58
N PRO A 33 8.22 12.11 -20.97
CA PRO A 33 9.41 11.31 -20.75
C PRO A 33 9.26 10.37 -19.56
N SER A 34 9.57 9.09 -19.77
CA SER A 34 9.76 8.07 -18.72
C SER A 34 11.24 8.03 -18.34
N LEU A 35 11.60 8.74 -17.27
CA LEU A 35 12.99 8.99 -16.86
C LEU A 35 13.44 8.02 -15.77
N LEU A 36 14.74 7.73 -15.70
CA LEU A 36 15.34 6.86 -14.65
C LEU A 36 14.73 5.43 -14.59
N ARG A 37 14.29 4.89 -15.74
CA ARG A 37 13.71 3.55 -15.88
C ARG A 37 14.53 2.47 -15.17
N GLY A 38 13.85 1.55 -14.49
CA GLY A 38 14.49 0.51 -13.68
C GLY A 38 15.37 1.04 -12.55
N PHE A 39 15.13 2.28 -12.08
CA PHE A 39 15.95 2.96 -11.08
C PHE A 39 17.44 2.98 -11.47
N SER A 40 17.74 3.41 -12.69
CA SER A 40 19.07 3.26 -13.31
C SER A 40 20.21 3.97 -12.57
N ALA A 41 19.92 4.89 -11.65
CA ALA A 41 20.88 5.49 -10.73
C ALA A 41 20.23 5.90 -9.39
N PRO A 42 20.94 5.80 -8.25
CA PRO A 42 20.42 6.15 -6.93
C PRO A 42 20.51 7.67 -6.67
N VAL A 43 19.69 8.44 -7.37
CA VAL A 43 19.71 9.92 -7.33
C VAL A 43 18.34 10.49 -6.99
N TRP A 44 18.33 11.69 -6.42
CA TRP A 44 17.12 12.51 -6.34
C TRP A 44 16.82 13.09 -7.72
N LEU A 45 15.68 12.71 -8.29
CA LEU A 45 15.23 13.19 -9.59
C LEU A 45 14.22 14.34 -9.39
N HIS A 46 14.54 15.51 -9.94
CA HIS A 46 13.60 16.63 -10.04
C HIS A 46 13.21 16.81 -11.51
N THR A 47 11.91 16.88 -11.78
CA THR A 47 11.35 17.03 -13.12
C THR A 47 10.28 18.12 -13.15
N ASP A 48 9.93 18.55 -14.36
CA ASP A 48 8.80 19.46 -14.64
C ASP A 48 7.54 18.70 -15.09
N LEU A 49 7.48 17.38 -14.88
CA LEU A 49 6.30 16.56 -15.20
C LEU A 49 5.07 17.08 -14.45
N SER A 50 4.02 17.39 -15.21
CA SER A 50 2.73 17.77 -14.66
C SER A 50 1.99 16.57 -14.08
N ASP A 51 0.97 16.82 -13.27
CA ASP A 51 0.13 15.73 -12.76
C ASP A 51 -0.58 14.97 -13.89
N SER A 52 -0.95 15.65 -14.99
CA SER A 52 -1.47 14.97 -16.18
C SER A 52 -0.44 14.06 -16.86
N ASP A 53 0.83 14.44 -16.86
CA ASP A 53 1.90 13.59 -17.39
C ASP A 53 2.09 12.36 -16.51
N LEU A 54 2.06 12.54 -15.18
CA LEU A 54 2.14 11.43 -14.22
C LEU A 54 0.94 10.49 -14.31
N PHE A 55 -0.28 11.00 -14.49
CA PHE A 55 -1.45 10.15 -14.72
C PHE A 55 -1.35 9.37 -16.03
N PHE A 56 -0.77 9.96 -17.07
CA PHE A 56 -0.50 9.26 -18.32
C PHE A 56 0.53 8.13 -18.12
N LEU A 57 1.65 8.40 -17.42
CA LEU A 57 2.65 7.38 -17.11
C LEU A 57 2.07 6.26 -16.23
N LEU A 58 1.26 6.62 -15.24
CA LEU A 58 0.53 5.67 -14.39
C LEU A 58 -0.45 4.78 -15.17
N ALA A 59 -0.89 5.18 -16.36
CA ALA A 59 -1.83 4.39 -17.16
C ALA A 59 -1.15 3.62 -18.30
N HIS A 60 0.02 4.09 -18.77
CA HIS A 60 0.55 3.71 -20.07
C HIS A 60 2.07 3.47 -20.11
N ASP A 61 2.82 3.69 -19.03
CA ASP A 61 4.26 3.46 -19.06
C ASP A 61 4.57 1.97 -19.25
N SER A 62 5.49 1.70 -20.18
CA SER A 62 5.98 0.36 -20.50
C SER A 62 7.04 -0.14 -19.53
N ASP A 63 7.65 0.75 -18.75
CA ASP A 63 8.56 0.37 -17.67
C ASP A 63 7.76 0.16 -16.38
N GLU A 64 7.73 -1.07 -15.87
CA GLU A 64 6.96 -1.42 -14.67
C GLU A 64 7.38 -0.56 -13.46
N PHE A 65 8.68 -0.27 -13.30
CA PHE A 65 9.14 0.57 -12.20
C PHE A 65 8.57 2.00 -12.31
N ASN A 66 8.66 2.64 -13.47
CA ASN A 66 8.14 4.00 -13.65
C ASN A 66 6.61 4.07 -13.69
N HIS A 67 5.95 3.02 -14.18
CA HIS A 67 4.50 2.88 -14.08
C HIS A 67 4.06 2.92 -12.61
N TRP A 68 4.76 2.15 -11.74
CA TRP A 68 4.56 2.19 -10.29
C TRP A 68 4.95 3.55 -9.67
N GLU A 69 6.14 4.07 -10.00
CA GLU A 69 6.69 5.29 -9.40
C GLU A 69 5.86 6.53 -9.74
N ALA A 70 5.28 6.62 -10.94
CA ALA A 70 4.34 7.69 -11.28
C ALA A 70 3.15 7.73 -10.32
N GLY A 71 2.62 6.56 -9.95
CA GLY A 71 1.56 6.41 -8.95
C GLY A 71 2.02 6.82 -7.56
N GLN A 72 3.24 6.46 -7.17
CA GLN A 72 3.80 6.85 -5.87
C GLN A 72 4.05 8.37 -5.77
N ILE A 73 4.57 9.00 -6.82
CA ILE A 73 4.74 10.47 -6.88
C ILE A 73 3.38 11.16 -6.74
N LEU A 74 2.36 10.69 -7.47
CA LEU A 74 0.99 11.22 -7.35
C LEU A 74 0.44 11.04 -5.93
N ALA A 75 0.64 9.88 -5.31
CA ALA A 75 0.18 9.59 -3.97
C ALA A 75 0.89 10.46 -2.91
N ARG A 76 2.21 10.66 -3.01
CA ARG A 76 2.98 11.55 -2.12
C ARG A 76 2.50 13.00 -2.23
N LYS A 77 2.35 13.51 -3.46
CA LYS A 77 1.83 14.86 -3.72
C LYS A 77 0.44 15.04 -3.12
N LEU A 78 -0.45 14.08 -3.36
CA LEU A 78 -1.81 14.08 -2.82
C LEU A 78 -1.82 14.07 -1.30
N MET A 79 -1.06 13.18 -0.67
CA MET A 79 -0.97 13.08 0.80
C MET A 79 -0.44 14.37 1.41
N LEU A 80 0.66 14.92 0.89
CA LEU A 80 1.22 16.18 1.38
C LEU A 80 0.24 17.35 1.24
N SER A 81 -0.48 17.43 0.11
CA SER A 81 -1.53 18.44 -0.10
C SER A 81 -2.65 18.30 0.93
N LEU A 82 -3.14 17.08 1.16
CA LEU A 82 -4.21 16.82 2.12
C LEU A 82 -3.76 17.03 3.57
N VAL A 83 -2.49 16.80 3.89
CA VAL A 83 -1.90 17.15 5.18
C VAL A 83 -1.90 18.67 5.37
N GLY A 84 -1.52 19.44 4.36
CA GLY A 84 -1.64 20.90 4.39
C GLY A 84 -3.09 21.36 4.64
N ASP A 85 -4.05 20.76 3.93
CA ASP A 85 -5.47 21.05 4.13
C ASP A 85 -5.96 20.67 5.54
N PHE A 86 -5.53 19.52 6.07
CA PHE A 86 -5.86 19.08 7.42
C PHE A 86 -5.37 20.07 8.49
N LEU A 87 -4.10 20.49 8.40
CA LEU A 87 -3.48 21.44 9.33
C LEU A 87 -4.16 22.81 9.30
N GLU A 88 -4.67 23.22 8.13
CA GLU A 88 -5.45 24.44 7.95
C GLU A 88 -6.94 24.28 8.30
N ASN A 89 -7.36 23.11 8.81
CA ASN A 89 -8.76 22.76 9.10
C ASN A 89 -9.69 22.90 7.89
N LYS A 90 -9.19 22.64 6.68
CA LYS A 90 -9.98 22.58 5.46
C LYS A 90 -10.61 21.20 5.30
N PRO A 91 -11.73 21.09 4.57
CA PRO A 91 -12.31 19.80 4.24
C PRO A 91 -11.34 19.00 3.36
N LEU A 92 -11.10 17.75 3.73
CA LEU A 92 -10.33 16.83 2.90
C LEU A 92 -11.20 16.35 1.73
N VAL A 93 -10.66 16.40 0.52
CA VAL A 93 -11.34 15.95 -0.69
C VAL A 93 -10.39 15.09 -1.51
N LEU A 94 -10.73 13.82 -1.70
CA LEU A 94 -9.92 12.93 -2.53
C LEU A 94 -10.11 13.27 -4.01
N ASN A 95 -9.01 13.47 -4.74
CA ASN A 95 -9.05 13.76 -6.17
C ASN A 95 -9.69 12.58 -6.95
N PRO A 96 -10.80 12.77 -7.67
CA PRO A 96 -11.45 11.70 -8.44
C PRO A 96 -10.57 11.07 -9.51
N GLN A 97 -9.61 11.81 -10.07
CA GLN A 97 -8.66 11.27 -11.04
C GLN A 97 -7.72 10.23 -10.40
N PHE A 98 -7.35 10.43 -9.13
CA PHE A 98 -6.55 9.46 -8.38
C PHE A 98 -7.32 8.15 -8.15
N VAL A 99 -8.59 8.26 -7.78
CA VAL A 99 -9.50 7.10 -7.67
C VAL A 99 -9.62 6.36 -9.00
N GLN A 100 -9.80 7.09 -10.10
CA GLN A 100 -9.91 6.49 -11.43
C GLN A 100 -8.60 5.82 -11.88
N GLY A 101 -7.44 6.42 -11.58
CA GLY A 101 -6.13 5.82 -11.84
C GLY A 101 -5.96 4.49 -11.13
N LEU A 102 -6.23 4.44 -9.82
CA LEU A 102 -6.18 3.19 -9.06
C LEU A 102 -7.21 2.16 -9.53
N ARG A 103 -8.41 2.59 -9.93
CA ARG A 103 -9.43 1.69 -10.53
C ARG A 103 -8.90 1.05 -11.81
N SER A 104 -8.28 1.83 -12.70
CA SER A 104 -7.74 1.32 -13.96
C SER A 104 -6.68 0.24 -13.71
N ILE A 105 -5.77 0.46 -12.76
CA ILE A 105 -4.73 -0.52 -12.40
C ILE A 105 -5.34 -1.77 -11.76
N LEU A 106 -6.25 -1.60 -10.81
CA LEU A 106 -6.91 -2.70 -10.11
C LEU A 106 -7.70 -3.62 -11.05
N CYS A 107 -8.31 -3.04 -12.09
CA CYS A 107 -9.12 -3.76 -13.06
C CYS A 107 -8.34 -4.26 -14.28
N ASP A 108 -7.05 -3.94 -14.42
CA ASP A 108 -6.25 -4.37 -15.55
C ASP A 108 -5.72 -5.80 -15.36
N SER A 109 -6.41 -6.75 -15.98
CA SER A 109 -6.05 -8.17 -15.98
C SER A 109 -4.74 -8.52 -16.70
N SER A 110 -4.15 -7.59 -17.45
CA SER A 110 -2.87 -7.80 -18.16
C SER A 110 -1.65 -7.58 -17.26
N LEU A 111 -1.82 -6.86 -16.15
CA LEU A 111 -0.76 -6.55 -15.19
C LEU A 111 -0.53 -7.71 -14.22
N ASP A 112 0.71 -7.86 -13.77
CA ASP A 112 1.04 -8.80 -12.71
C ASP A 112 0.38 -8.40 -11.38
N LYS A 113 -0.10 -9.38 -10.60
CA LYS A 113 -0.84 -9.12 -9.37
C LYS A 113 0.03 -8.51 -8.26
N GLU A 114 1.30 -8.87 -8.21
CA GLU A 114 2.24 -8.26 -7.27
C GLU A 114 2.45 -6.80 -7.65
N PHE A 115 2.61 -6.49 -8.95
CA PHE A 115 2.66 -5.12 -9.44
C PHE A 115 1.42 -4.32 -9.02
N ILE A 116 0.22 -4.81 -9.31
CA ILE A 116 -1.03 -4.13 -8.91
C ILE A 116 -1.04 -3.87 -7.41
N SER A 117 -0.67 -4.88 -6.60
CA SER A 117 -0.66 -4.75 -5.14
C SER A 117 0.28 -3.64 -4.64
N LYS A 118 1.44 -3.47 -5.27
CA LYS A 118 2.42 -2.43 -4.95
C LYS A 118 1.95 -1.06 -5.46
N ALA A 119 1.37 -0.99 -6.65
CA ALA A 119 0.88 0.24 -7.26
C ALA A 119 -0.26 0.87 -6.47
N ILE A 120 -1.17 0.06 -5.93
CA ILE A 120 -2.29 0.56 -5.11
C ILE A 120 -1.93 0.74 -3.62
N THR A 121 -0.70 0.43 -3.20
CA THR A 121 -0.26 0.65 -1.82
C THR A 121 0.12 2.12 -1.65
N LEU A 122 -0.50 2.79 -0.66
CA LEU A 122 -0.17 4.18 -0.32
C LEU A 122 1.24 4.28 0.28
N PRO A 123 1.91 5.44 0.10
CA PRO A 123 3.13 5.78 0.81
C PRO A 123 3.03 5.57 2.33
N GLY A 124 4.18 5.30 2.94
CA GLY A 124 4.29 5.11 4.38
C GLY A 124 4.15 6.43 5.14
N GLU A 125 3.71 6.39 6.39
CA GLU A 125 3.60 7.61 7.21
C GLU A 125 4.97 8.24 7.47
N GLY A 126 6.00 7.42 7.76
CA GLY A 126 7.38 7.88 7.91
C GLY A 126 7.93 8.54 6.65
N GLU A 127 7.64 7.96 5.48
CA GLU A 127 8.03 8.53 4.19
C GLU A 127 7.43 9.92 3.96
N ILE A 128 6.15 10.12 4.29
CA ILE A 128 5.52 11.44 4.17
C ILE A 128 6.11 12.42 5.20
N MET A 129 6.32 11.99 6.45
CA MET A 129 6.93 12.82 7.48
C MET A 129 8.35 13.29 7.11
N ASP A 130 9.16 12.43 6.47
CA ASP A 130 10.49 12.78 6.00
C ASP A 130 10.49 13.84 4.88
N MET A 131 9.37 13.98 4.16
CA MET A 131 9.19 15.00 3.12
C MET A 131 8.64 16.33 3.67
N MET A 132 8.21 16.38 4.93
CA MET A 132 7.67 17.57 5.57
C MET A 132 8.79 18.41 6.20
N GLU A 133 8.63 19.74 6.19
CA GLU A 133 9.55 20.63 6.91
C GLU A 133 9.44 20.42 8.44
N VAL A 134 8.22 20.23 8.93
CA VAL A 134 7.93 19.90 10.33
C VAL A 134 7.01 18.68 10.33
N ALA A 135 7.50 17.55 10.82
CA ALA A 135 6.73 16.32 10.90
C ALA A 135 5.55 16.45 11.89
N ASP A 136 4.37 16.00 11.47
CA ASP A 136 3.17 15.90 12.29
C ASP A 136 2.56 14.50 12.12
N PRO A 137 2.83 13.56 13.04
CA PRO A 137 2.38 12.18 12.90
C PRO A 137 0.85 12.05 12.96
N ASP A 138 0.17 12.90 13.74
CA ASP A 138 -1.28 12.85 13.87
C ASP A 138 -1.97 13.30 12.57
N ALA A 139 -1.46 14.37 11.94
CA ALA A 139 -1.97 14.85 10.67
C ALA A 139 -1.74 13.85 9.53
N VAL A 140 -0.54 13.27 9.44
CA VAL A 140 -0.22 12.27 8.41
C VAL A 140 -1.08 11.02 8.58
N HIS A 141 -1.22 10.52 9.81
CA HIS A 141 -2.05 9.37 10.12
C HIS A 141 -3.52 9.62 9.76
N ALA A 142 -4.09 10.75 10.18
CA ALA A 142 -5.47 11.13 9.89
C ALA A 142 -5.74 11.21 8.38
N VAL A 143 -4.84 11.85 7.62
CA VAL A 143 -4.97 11.96 6.16
C VAL A 143 -4.83 10.62 5.47
N ARG A 144 -3.88 9.78 5.89
CA ARG A 144 -3.70 8.45 5.32
C ARG A 144 -4.94 7.58 5.55
N ASN A 145 -5.51 7.62 6.75
CA ASN A 145 -6.75 6.90 7.05
C ASN A 145 -7.96 7.45 6.28
N PHE A 146 -8.06 8.77 6.11
CA PHE A 146 -9.07 9.39 5.23
C PHE A 146 -8.98 8.85 3.79
N ILE A 147 -7.78 8.86 3.18
CA ILE A 147 -7.58 8.38 1.81
C ILE A 147 -7.95 6.88 1.71
N ARG A 148 -7.55 6.06 2.68
CA ARG A 148 -7.88 4.62 2.71
C ARG A 148 -9.40 4.39 2.72
N MET A 149 -10.13 5.12 3.57
CA MET A 149 -11.58 5.01 3.66
C MET A 149 -12.28 5.46 2.38
N GLU A 150 -11.87 6.59 1.81
CA GLU A 150 -12.45 7.11 0.56
C GLU A 150 -12.20 6.17 -0.62
N LEU A 151 -10.98 5.62 -0.75
CA LEU A 151 -10.67 4.60 -1.76
C LEU A 151 -11.48 3.32 -1.56
N ALA A 152 -11.53 2.82 -0.32
CA ALA A 152 -12.29 1.61 -0.01
C ALA A 152 -13.79 1.78 -0.30
N SER A 153 -14.34 2.97 -0.04
CA SER A 153 -15.73 3.32 -0.35
C SER A 153 -15.96 3.40 -1.85
N ALA A 154 -15.14 4.15 -2.58
CA ALA A 154 -15.30 4.37 -4.01
C ALA A 154 -15.02 3.13 -4.88
N LEU A 155 -14.18 2.20 -4.41
CA LEU A 155 -13.76 0.97 -5.11
C LEU A 155 -14.24 -0.30 -4.41
N LYS A 156 -15.30 -0.21 -3.59
CA LYS A 156 -15.77 -1.31 -2.75
C LYS A 156 -16.04 -2.58 -3.56
N GLU A 157 -16.76 -2.46 -4.67
CA GLU A 157 -17.11 -3.60 -5.52
C GLU A 157 -15.87 -4.23 -6.16
N GLU A 158 -14.94 -3.42 -6.66
CA GLU A 158 -13.67 -3.90 -7.22
C GLU A 158 -12.81 -4.60 -6.18
N PHE A 159 -12.72 -4.08 -4.96
CA PHE A 159 -11.97 -4.72 -3.89
C PHE A 159 -12.63 -6.04 -3.44
N LEU A 160 -13.96 -6.10 -3.32
CA LEU A 160 -14.68 -7.33 -3.03
C LEU A 160 -14.45 -8.39 -4.12
N ASN A 161 -14.55 -7.98 -5.38
CA ASN A 161 -14.25 -8.86 -6.51
C ASN A 161 -12.80 -9.35 -6.47
N THR A 162 -11.86 -8.46 -6.16
CA THR A 162 -10.44 -8.78 -5.99
C THR A 162 -10.23 -9.82 -4.90
N VAL A 163 -10.85 -9.66 -3.73
CA VAL A 163 -10.75 -10.65 -2.64
C VAL A 163 -11.29 -12.01 -3.09
N ASN A 164 -12.49 -12.03 -3.67
CA ASN A 164 -13.16 -13.26 -4.11
C ASN A 164 -12.37 -14.02 -5.20
N HIS A 165 -11.86 -13.33 -6.22
CA HIS A 165 -11.13 -13.96 -7.34
C HIS A 165 -9.71 -14.41 -6.97
N ASN A 166 -9.16 -13.90 -5.87
CA ASN A 166 -7.83 -14.25 -5.41
C ASN A 166 -7.85 -15.15 -4.16
N HIS A 167 -9.04 -15.57 -3.71
CA HIS A 167 -9.18 -16.64 -2.73
C HIS A 167 -8.68 -17.97 -3.29
N SER A 168 -8.10 -18.82 -2.43
CA SER A 168 -7.59 -20.12 -2.81
C SER A 168 -7.68 -21.10 -1.66
N SER A 169 -8.29 -22.25 -1.92
CA SER A 169 -8.29 -23.41 -1.01
C SER A 169 -7.13 -24.39 -1.28
N GLU A 170 -6.25 -24.07 -2.23
CA GLU A 170 -5.09 -24.90 -2.54
C GLU A 170 -4.09 -24.89 -1.38
N LEU A 171 -3.36 -26.00 -1.20
CA LEU A 171 -2.26 -26.05 -0.24
C LEU A 171 -1.19 -25.01 -0.60
N TYR A 172 -0.65 -24.33 0.42
CA TYR A 172 0.40 -23.34 0.25
C TYR A 172 1.61 -23.93 -0.49
N GLU A 173 2.09 -23.20 -1.50
CA GLU A 173 3.33 -23.49 -2.23
C GLU A 173 4.02 -22.16 -2.49
N PHE A 174 5.34 -22.14 -2.31
CA PHE A 174 6.14 -20.96 -2.52
C PHE A 174 6.42 -20.76 -4.00
N ASN A 175 5.64 -19.90 -4.67
CA ASN A 175 5.87 -19.47 -6.05
C ASN A 175 5.34 -18.05 -6.30
N HIS A 176 5.92 -17.36 -7.29
CA HIS A 176 5.64 -15.95 -7.59
C HIS A 176 4.15 -15.67 -7.91
N PRO A 177 3.46 -16.46 -8.77
CA PRO A 177 2.05 -16.20 -9.06
C PRO A 177 1.14 -16.29 -7.83
N ARG A 178 1.40 -17.21 -6.90
CA ARG A 178 0.65 -17.32 -5.65
C ARG A 178 0.97 -16.18 -4.70
N MET A 179 2.24 -15.75 -4.64
CA MET A 179 2.65 -14.59 -3.84
C MET A 179 1.95 -13.32 -4.31
N GLY A 180 1.96 -13.02 -5.62
CA GLY A 180 1.26 -11.87 -6.18
C GLY A 180 -0.25 -11.92 -5.94
N ARG A 181 -0.88 -13.09 -6.11
CA ARG A 181 -2.29 -13.31 -5.76
C ARG A 181 -2.59 -12.97 -4.30
N HIS A 182 -1.76 -13.45 -3.38
CA HIS A 182 -1.95 -13.20 -1.95
C HIS A 182 -1.70 -11.74 -1.60
N ALA A 183 -0.64 -11.13 -2.15
CA ALA A 183 -0.36 -9.71 -1.96
C ALA A 183 -1.54 -8.84 -2.39
N LEU A 184 -2.08 -9.07 -3.58
CA LEU A 184 -3.24 -8.34 -4.11
C LEU A 184 -4.51 -8.56 -3.26
N LYS A 185 -4.81 -9.81 -2.87
CA LYS A 185 -5.94 -10.10 -1.96
C LYS A 185 -5.79 -9.36 -0.63
N ASN A 186 -4.60 -9.38 -0.05
CA ASN A 186 -4.33 -8.83 1.27
C ASN A 186 -4.47 -7.32 1.30
N ILE A 187 -3.94 -6.61 0.30
CA ILE A 187 -4.09 -5.15 0.23
C ILE A 187 -5.56 -4.75 -0.02
N ALA A 188 -6.29 -5.50 -0.86
CA ALA A 188 -7.72 -5.27 -1.07
C ALA A 188 -8.53 -5.46 0.23
N LEU A 189 -8.23 -6.54 0.98
CA LEU A 189 -8.84 -6.79 2.29
C LEU A 189 -8.48 -5.71 3.31
N ALA A 190 -7.26 -5.18 3.29
CA ALA A 190 -6.82 -4.09 4.16
C ALA A 190 -7.50 -2.74 3.85
N TYR A 191 -7.83 -2.48 2.58
CA TYR A 191 -8.68 -1.34 2.20
C TYR A 191 -10.11 -1.56 2.69
N LEU A 192 -10.73 -2.70 2.37
CA LEU A 192 -12.09 -3.01 2.81
C LEU A 192 -12.20 -2.92 4.34
N GLY A 193 -11.23 -3.46 5.08
CA GLY A 193 -11.20 -3.42 6.55
C GLY A 193 -11.21 -2.01 7.14
N SER A 194 -10.90 -0.96 6.37
CA SER A 194 -11.06 0.44 6.80
C SER A 194 -12.53 0.89 6.88
N LEU A 195 -13.45 0.23 6.17
CA LEU A 195 -14.88 0.56 6.17
C LEU A 195 -15.61 0.06 7.42
N GLU A 196 -16.47 0.88 8.03
CA GLU A 196 -17.37 0.46 9.10
C GLU A 196 -18.55 -0.35 8.54
N ASP A 197 -18.24 -1.56 8.07
CA ASP A 197 -19.19 -2.46 7.44
C ASP A 197 -19.16 -3.85 8.10
N PRO A 198 -20.28 -4.29 8.70
CA PRO A 198 -20.39 -5.62 9.28
C PRO A 198 -20.12 -6.77 8.28
N GLU A 199 -20.51 -6.60 7.01
CA GLU A 199 -20.29 -7.63 5.98
C GLU A 199 -18.80 -7.80 5.69
N VAL A 200 -18.05 -6.71 5.65
CA VAL A 200 -16.59 -6.74 5.49
C VAL A 200 -15.91 -7.34 6.71
N SER A 201 -16.41 -7.03 7.90
CA SER A 201 -15.87 -7.58 9.15
C SER A 201 -16.02 -9.11 9.20
N GLU A 202 -17.18 -9.63 8.77
CA GLU A 202 -17.42 -11.07 8.66
C GLU A 202 -16.60 -11.71 7.52
N LEU A 203 -16.42 -11.01 6.39
CA LEU A 203 -15.52 -11.44 5.31
C LEU A 203 -14.09 -11.63 5.83
N ALA A 204 -13.54 -10.65 6.54
CA ALA A 204 -12.20 -10.74 7.11
C ALA A 204 -12.09 -11.89 8.12
N LEU A 205 -13.12 -12.11 8.95
CA LEU A 205 -13.17 -13.24 9.88
C LEU A 205 -13.21 -14.60 9.15
N ASN A 206 -13.95 -14.70 8.05
CA ASN A 206 -13.97 -15.91 7.23
C ASN A 206 -12.61 -16.17 6.57
N GLU A 207 -11.96 -15.15 6.01
CA GLU A 207 -10.59 -15.26 5.48
C GLU A 207 -9.61 -15.73 6.56
N TYR A 208 -9.72 -15.18 7.79
CA TYR A 208 -8.90 -15.60 8.93
C TYR A 208 -9.09 -17.08 9.31
N ARG A 209 -10.34 -17.57 9.27
CA ARG A 209 -10.70 -18.95 9.63
C ARG A 209 -10.30 -19.96 8.56
N LEU A 210 -10.44 -19.59 7.29
CA LEU A 210 -10.17 -20.45 6.14
C LEU A 210 -8.70 -20.44 5.70
N ALA A 211 -7.91 -19.46 6.15
CA ALA A 211 -6.49 -19.34 5.84
C ALA A 211 -5.72 -20.65 6.09
N THR A 212 -4.99 -21.09 5.06
CA THR A 212 -4.23 -22.35 5.08
C THR A 212 -2.81 -22.18 5.64
N ASN A 213 -2.34 -20.93 5.74
CA ASN A 213 -1.00 -20.57 6.20
C ASN A 213 -1.03 -19.29 7.07
N ILE A 214 0.07 -19.05 7.78
CA ILE A 214 0.18 -17.91 8.71
C ILE A 214 0.16 -16.56 7.99
N THR A 215 0.69 -16.46 6.76
CA THR A 215 0.72 -15.20 6.01
C THR A 215 -0.68 -14.72 5.66
N GLU A 216 -1.53 -15.60 5.15
CA GLU A 216 -2.95 -15.31 4.89
C GLU A 216 -3.70 -14.98 6.18
N GLN A 217 -3.48 -15.79 7.22
CA GLN A 217 -4.15 -15.60 8.50
C GLN A 217 -3.77 -14.26 9.14
N PHE A 218 -2.49 -13.87 9.05
CA PHE A 218 -2.00 -12.60 9.54
C PHE A 218 -2.57 -11.43 8.75
N ALA A 219 -2.68 -11.53 7.42
CA ALA A 219 -3.27 -10.45 6.62
C ALA A 219 -4.75 -10.20 6.95
N ALA A 220 -5.53 -11.26 7.15
CA ALA A 220 -6.91 -11.11 7.64
C ALA A 220 -6.95 -10.51 9.05
N PHE A 221 -6.02 -10.91 9.94
CA PHE A 221 -5.90 -10.32 11.26
C PHE A 221 -5.55 -8.84 11.22
N VAL A 222 -4.69 -8.39 10.29
CA VAL A 222 -4.39 -6.96 10.08
C VAL A 222 -5.64 -6.15 9.78
N ALA A 223 -6.56 -6.66 8.95
CA ALA A 223 -7.81 -5.98 8.65
C ALA A 223 -8.79 -5.92 9.84
N ILE A 224 -8.73 -6.90 10.73
CA ILE A 224 -9.59 -6.99 11.93
C ILE A 224 -9.06 -6.14 13.08
N GLU A 225 -7.75 -6.13 13.30
CA GLU A 225 -7.13 -5.55 14.50
C GLU A 225 -7.29 -4.02 14.59
N GLN A 226 -7.54 -3.35 13.47
CA GLN A 226 -7.68 -1.89 13.45
C GLN A 226 -8.96 -1.38 14.11
N LYS A 227 -9.89 -2.27 14.49
CA LYS A 227 -11.20 -1.89 15.03
C LYS A 227 -11.52 -2.62 16.33
N PRO A 228 -12.10 -1.92 17.32
CA PRO A 228 -12.63 -2.58 18.49
C PRO A 228 -13.86 -3.41 18.12
N GLY A 229 -14.08 -4.54 18.77
CA GLY A 229 -15.29 -5.35 18.59
C GLY A 229 -15.10 -6.83 18.92
N GLU A 230 -16.22 -7.55 18.96
CA GLU A 230 -16.22 -8.97 19.34
C GLU A 230 -15.37 -9.84 18.40
N ILE A 231 -15.29 -9.50 17.11
CA ILE A 231 -14.48 -10.24 16.14
C ILE A 231 -12.99 -10.15 16.51
N ARG A 232 -12.51 -8.95 16.86
CA ARG A 232 -11.13 -8.73 17.32
C ARG A 232 -10.84 -9.53 18.59
N ASP A 233 -11.74 -9.46 19.57
CA ASP A 233 -11.60 -10.14 20.86
C ASP A 233 -11.58 -11.67 20.71
N GLN A 234 -12.22 -12.21 19.66
CA GLN A 234 -12.16 -13.63 19.30
C GLN A 234 -10.84 -14.01 18.60
N VAL A 235 -10.37 -13.18 17.67
CA VAL A 235 -9.23 -13.50 16.79
C VAL A 235 -7.90 -13.38 17.52
N LEU A 236 -7.73 -12.34 18.33
CA LEU A 236 -6.45 -11.98 18.95
C LEU A 236 -5.89 -13.09 19.87
N PRO A 237 -6.66 -13.72 20.78
CA PRO A 237 -6.18 -14.86 21.57
C PRO A 237 -5.95 -16.12 20.72
N GLY A 238 -6.77 -16.31 19.68
CA GLY A 238 -6.69 -17.45 18.78
C GLY A 238 -5.39 -17.48 17.98
N PHE A 239 -4.96 -16.32 17.45
CA PHE A 239 -3.72 -16.19 16.68
C PHE A 239 -2.51 -16.51 17.56
N TYR A 240 -2.45 -15.91 18.76
CA TYR A 240 -1.37 -16.18 19.71
C TYR A 240 -1.30 -17.66 20.08
N LYS A 241 -2.43 -18.29 20.46
CA LYS A 241 -2.44 -19.70 20.88
C LYS A 241 -1.91 -20.65 19.79
N LYS A 242 -2.18 -20.36 18.53
CA LYS A 242 -1.70 -21.16 17.38
C LYS A 242 -0.21 -20.92 17.10
N GLY A 243 0.26 -19.68 17.27
CA GLY A 243 1.61 -19.24 16.93
C GLY A 243 2.62 -19.20 18.08
N GLN A 244 2.21 -19.41 19.34
CA GLN A 244 3.02 -19.15 20.54
C GLN A 244 4.36 -19.90 20.62
N HIS A 245 4.52 -20.98 19.85
CA HIS A 245 5.76 -21.76 19.78
C HIS A 245 6.75 -21.22 18.74
N ASP A 246 6.31 -20.32 17.87
CA ASP A 246 7.14 -19.62 16.89
C ASP A 246 7.32 -18.17 17.32
N PHE A 247 8.55 -17.85 17.68
CA PHE A 247 8.93 -16.53 18.14
C PHE A 247 8.65 -15.41 17.11
N LEU A 248 8.81 -15.68 15.81
CA LEU A 248 8.55 -14.68 14.76
C LEU A 248 7.05 -14.37 14.63
N VAL A 249 6.21 -15.39 14.84
CA VAL A 249 4.74 -15.24 14.82
C VAL A 249 4.27 -14.45 16.04
N VAL A 250 4.87 -14.72 17.20
CA VAL A 250 4.61 -13.94 18.43
C VAL A 250 5.02 -12.48 18.26
N ASN A 251 6.16 -12.19 17.62
CA ASN A 251 6.56 -10.81 17.34
C ASN A 251 5.58 -10.10 16.41
N LYS A 252 5.13 -10.75 15.34
CA LYS A 252 4.08 -10.22 14.46
C LYS A 252 2.79 -9.89 15.24
N TRP A 253 2.41 -10.76 16.18
CA TRP A 253 1.26 -10.53 17.05
C TRP A 253 1.44 -9.33 17.99
N PHE A 254 2.63 -9.13 18.56
CA PHE A 254 2.95 -7.93 19.35
C PHE A 254 2.96 -6.66 18.50
N ALA A 255 3.67 -6.70 17.36
CA ALA A 255 3.80 -5.60 16.41
C ALA A 255 2.43 -5.09 15.94
N LEU A 256 1.56 -6.01 15.53
CA LEU A 256 0.23 -5.67 15.03
C LEU A 256 -0.65 -5.03 16.11
N GLN A 257 -0.61 -5.53 17.35
CA GLN A 257 -1.33 -4.88 18.45
C GLN A 257 -0.74 -3.51 18.81
N ALA A 258 0.58 -3.35 18.75
CA ALA A 258 1.23 -2.08 19.04
C ALA A 258 0.94 -1.00 18.00
N ALA A 259 0.77 -1.41 16.74
CA ALA A 259 0.41 -0.56 15.62
C ALA A 259 -1.11 -0.45 15.37
N SER A 260 -1.95 -0.93 16.29
CA SER A 260 -3.42 -0.89 16.15
C SER A 260 -3.98 0.52 16.35
N ASP A 261 -4.94 0.89 15.51
CA ASP A 261 -5.65 2.19 15.53
C ASP A 261 -6.77 2.26 16.59
N ILE A 262 -6.90 1.26 17.47
CA ILE A 262 -7.98 1.29 18.49
C ILE A 262 -7.82 2.47 19.46
N PRO A 263 -8.94 3.12 19.86
CA PRO A 263 -8.88 4.19 20.85
C PRO A 263 -8.22 3.75 22.16
N GLY A 264 -7.20 4.49 22.59
CA GLY A 264 -6.47 4.21 23.83
C GLY A 264 -5.47 3.04 23.74
N ASN A 265 -5.02 2.65 22.54
CA ASN A 265 -4.10 1.53 22.34
C ASN A 265 -2.80 1.62 23.17
N ALA A 266 -2.34 2.82 23.55
CA ALA A 266 -1.20 2.99 24.45
C ALA A 266 -1.34 2.20 25.77
N ALA A 267 -2.57 2.09 26.31
CA ALA A 267 -2.84 1.26 27.49
C ALA A 267 -2.74 -0.25 27.20
N ASN A 268 -3.08 -0.68 25.99
CA ASN A 268 -2.90 -2.06 25.54
C ASN A 268 -1.41 -2.39 25.38
N VAL A 269 -0.63 -1.49 24.77
CA VAL A 269 0.84 -1.63 24.65
C VAL A 269 1.49 -1.81 26.02
N ASN A 270 1.10 -1.01 27.02
CA ASN A 270 1.62 -1.17 28.38
C ASN A 270 1.34 -2.56 28.97
N LYS A 271 0.17 -3.16 28.69
CA LYS A 271 -0.15 -4.53 29.11
C LYS A 271 0.70 -5.57 28.36
N LEU A 272 1.02 -5.33 27.10
CA LEU A 272 1.88 -6.22 26.31
C LEU A 272 3.30 -6.31 26.87
N LEU A 273 3.81 -5.23 27.48
CA LEU A 273 5.11 -5.24 28.18
C LEU A 273 5.15 -6.21 29.36
N GLU A 274 3.99 -6.53 29.95
CA GLU A 274 3.86 -7.49 31.05
C GLU A 274 3.61 -8.93 30.57
N HIS A 275 3.42 -9.13 29.26
CA HIS A 275 3.06 -10.43 28.71
C HIS A 275 4.21 -11.43 28.87
N PRO A 276 3.98 -12.69 29.28
CA PRO A 276 5.05 -13.68 29.51
C PRO A 276 5.92 -13.97 28.28
N ALA A 277 5.36 -13.78 27.09
CA ALA A 277 6.09 -13.93 25.83
C ALA A 277 6.90 -12.68 25.44
N PHE A 278 6.79 -11.56 26.15
CA PHE A 278 7.59 -10.36 25.94
C PHE A 278 8.92 -10.43 26.71
N ASP A 279 10.00 -9.94 26.12
CA ASP A 279 11.33 -9.91 26.75
C ASP A 279 12.15 -8.75 26.16
N LEU A 280 12.36 -7.71 26.97
CA LEU A 280 13.14 -6.51 26.62
C LEU A 280 14.58 -6.81 26.21
N ARG A 281 15.14 -7.97 26.58
CA ARG A 281 16.53 -8.33 26.25
C ARG A 281 16.65 -8.98 24.88
N ASN A 282 15.53 -9.36 24.28
CA ASN A 282 15.50 -9.89 22.93
C ASN A 282 15.25 -8.72 21.97
N SER A 283 16.28 -8.31 21.23
CA SER A 283 16.20 -7.21 20.26
C SER A 283 15.02 -7.36 19.30
N ASN A 284 14.72 -8.58 18.86
CA ASN A 284 13.61 -8.84 17.94
C ASN A 284 12.23 -8.62 18.58
N LYS A 285 12.13 -8.56 19.91
CA LYS A 285 10.89 -8.18 20.64
C LYS A 285 10.80 -6.68 20.91
N VAL A 286 11.91 -5.96 20.76
CA VAL A 286 12.00 -4.51 20.95
C VAL A 286 11.79 -3.78 19.62
N TYR A 287 12.20 -4.38 18.50
CA TYR A 287 11.93 -3.86 17.17
C TYR A 287 10.55 -4.29 16.67
N ILE A 288 9.74 -3.30 16.33
CA ILE A 288 8.52 -3.43 15.54
C ILE A 288 8.95 -2.96 14.14
N ASP A 289 9.31 -3.89 13.25
CA ASP A 289 9.49 -3.61 11.81
C ASP A 289 8.12 -3.57 11.12
#